data_AF-A0A6V7JCZ4-F1
#
_entry.id   AF-A0A6V7JCZ4-F1
#
_cell.length_a   1.000
_cell.length_b   1.000
_cell.length_c   1.000
_cell.angle_alpha   90.00
_cell.angle_beta   90.00
_cell.angle_gamma   90.00
#
_symmetry.space_group_name_H-M   'P 1'
#
loop_
_entity.id
_entity.type
_entity.pdbx_description
1 polymer ?
#
loop_
_entity_poly.entity_id
_entity_poly.type
_entity_poly.pdbx_seq_one_letter_code
_entity_poly.pdbx_strand_id
1 'polypeptide(L)' 'VRLREKYRDPSVLLDLVSCQFSLHYSFETLQQAECMMQNAAETLRAGGYFIASIPDAYDLV' A
#
# COMPACT_ATOMS: atom_id res chain seq x y z
N VAL A 1 -2.28 11.41 0.96
CA VAL A 1 -2.26 11.79 -0.47
C VAL A 1 -2.69 10.57 -1.27
N ARG A 2 -3.50 10.76 -2.31
CA ARG A 2 -4.01 9.67 -3.14
C ARG A 2 -3.05 9.42 -4.33
N LEU A 3 -2.50 8.22 -4.43
CA LEU A 3 -1.44 7.90 -5.42
C LEU A 3 -1.97 7.81 -6.85
N ARG A 4 -3.21 7.34 -7.03
CA ARG A 4 -3.83 7.21 -8.35
C ARG A 4 -3.84 8.51 -9.16
N GLU A 5 -4.01 9.65 -8.49
CA GLU A 5 -4.04 10.98 -9.11
C GLU A 5 -2.65 11.46 -9.56
N LYS A 6 -1.58 10.77 -9.14
CA LYS A 6 -0.20 11.07 -9.51
C LYS A 6 0.36 10.20 -10.62
N TYR A 7 -0.35 9.13 -11.01
CA TYR A 7 0.08 8.31 -12.12
C TYR A 7 -0.06 9.08 -13.44
N ARG A 8 0.81 8.77 -14.40
CA ARG A 8 0.72 9.33 -15.76
C ARG A 8 -0.65 9.03 -16.39
N ASP A 9 -1.18 7.85 -16.10
CA ASP A 9 -2.54 7.43 -16.46
C ASP A 9 -3.32 7.08 -15.17
N PRO A 10 -4.29 7.91 -14.74
CA PRO A 10 -5.13 7.62 -13.58
C PRO A 10 -6.06 6.41 -13.72
N SER A 11 -6.21 5.85 -14.92
CA SER A 11 -7.02 4.64 -15.18
C SER A 11 -6.23 3.34 -15.09
N VAL A 12 -4.90 3.42 -14.91
CA VAL A 12 -4.03 2.25 -14.85
C VAL A 12 -4.46 1.28 -13.76
N LEU A 13 -4.44 0.00 -14.09
CA LEU A 13 -4.54 -1.09 -13.15
C LEU A 13 -3.20 -1.83 -13.09
N LEU A 14 -2.80 -2.20 -11.87
CA LEU A 14 -1.56 -2.88 -11.56
C LEU A 14 -1.87 -4.36 -11.28
N ASP A 15 -1.00 -5.25 -11.76
CA ASP A 15 -1.03 -6.67 -11.42
C ASP A 15 -0.44 -6.93 -10.02
N LEU A 16 0.50 -6.08 -9.60
CA LEU A 16 1.26 -6.23 -8.36
C LEU A 16 1.50 -4.86 -7.71
N VAL A 17 1.22 -4.77 -6.41
CA VAL A 17 1.72 -3.71 -5.53
C VAL A 17 2.70 -4.33 -4.55
N SER A 18 3.90 -3.75 -4.46
CA SER A 18 4.97 -4.25 -3.57
C SER A 18 5.42 -3.16 -2.60
N CYS A 19 5.23 -3.39 -1.30
CA CYS A 19 5.59 -2.47 -0.23
C CYS A 19 6.59 -3.17 0.72
N GLN A 20 7.84 -3.25 0.29
CA GLN A 20 8.89 -3.89 1.09
C GLN A 20 9.44 -2.90 2.12
N PHE A 21 9.47 -3.31 3.39
CA PHE A 21 10.07 -2.59 4.52
C PHE A 21 9.60 -1.13 4.71
N SER A 22 8.37 -0.82 4.30
CA SER A 22 7.83 0.54 4.37
C SER A 22 6.40 0.63 4.90
N LEU A 23 5.66 -0.48 4.95
CA LEU A 23 4.27 -0.52 5.38
C LEU A 23 4.08 0.01 6.81
N HIS A 24 4.99 -0.29 7.74
CA HIS A 24 4.88 0.16 9.14
C HIS A 24 4.91 1.69 9.30
N TYR A 25 5.50 2.45 8.37
CA TYR A 25 5.50 3.92 8.43
C TYR A 25 4.10 4.53 8.27
N SER A 26 3.13 3.80 7.72
CA SER A 26 1.75 4.29 7.64
C SER A 26 0.96 4.12 8.94
N PHE A 27 1.46 3.38 9.93
CA PHE A 27 0.71 3.06 11.15
C PHE A 27 0.87 4.11 12.27
N GLU A 28 1.36 5.31 11.97
CA GLU A 28 1.40 6.44 12.92
C GLU A 28 -0.01 6.90 13.33
N THR A 29 -0.97 6.90 12.40
CA THR A 29 -2.39 7.16 12.67
C THR A 29 -3.28 6.25 11.83
N LEU A 30 -4.55 6.07 12.26
CA LEU A 30 -5.54 5.30 11.51
C LEU A 30 -5.72 5.86 10.09
N GLN A 31 -5.79 7.18 9.96
CA GLN A 31 -5.99 7.86 8.68
C GLN A 31 -4.82 7.60 7.72
N GLN A 32 -3.58 7.54 8.22
CA GLN A 32 -2.41 7.18 7.41
C GLN A 32 -2.46 5.71 6.98
N ALA A 33 -2.87 4.80 7.86
CA ALA A 33 -2.99 3.37 7.56
C ALA A 33 -4.07 3.10 6.50
N GLU A 34 -5.26 3.71 6.65
CA GLU A 34 -6.34 3.64 5.68
C GLU A 34 -5.92 4.20 4.32
N CYS A 35 -5.24 5.35 4.31
CA CYS A 35 -4.70 5.96 3.09
C CYS A 35 -3.70 5.04 2.38
N MET A 36 -2.81 4.37 3.13
CA MET A 36 -1.86 3.40 2.57
C MET A 36 -2.60 2.22 1.94
N MET A 37 -3.53 1.61 2.67
CA MET A 37 -4.29 0.45 2.18
C MET A 37 -5.16 0.81 0.97
N GLN A 38 -5.77 2.01 0.97
CA GLN A 38 -6.49 2.52 -0.20
C GLN A 38 -5.56 2.64 -1.40
N ASN A 39 -4.39 3.27 -1.24
CA ASN A 39 -3.42 3.44 -2.32
C ASN A 39 -2.90 2.10 -2.87
N ALA A 40 -2.75 1.08 -2.00
CA ALA A 40 -2.32 -0.25 -2.42
C ALA A 40 -3.43 -1.04 -3.15
N ALA A 41 -4.70 -0.83 -2.80
CA ALA A 41 -5.81 -1.60 -3.34
C ALA A 41 -6.52 -0.92 -4.53
N GLU A 42 -6.62 0.41 -4.56
CA GLU A 42 -7.52 1.13 -5.48
C GLU A 42 -7.11 1.08 -6.97
N THR A 43 -5.85 0.73 -7.24
CA THR A 43 -5.32 0.51 -8.59
C THR A 43 -4.91 -0.93 -8.80
N LEU A 44 -5.15 -1.84 -7.85
CA LEU A 44 -4.89 -3.26 -8.06
C LEU A 44 -6.03 -3.86 -8.88
N ARG A 45 -5.69 -4.61 -9.94
CA ARG A 45 -6.69 -5.34 -10.69
C ARG A 45 -7.30 -6.46 -9.84
N ALA A 46 -8.53 -6.87 -10.14
CA ALA A 46 -9.11 -8.08 -9.57
C ALA A 46 -8.22 -9.30 -9.87
N GLY A 47 -7.84 -10.04 -8.83
CA GLY A 47 -6.88 -11.16 -8.91
C GLY A 47 -5.41 -10.75 -8.86
N GLY A 48 -5.08 -9.45 -8.78
CA GLY A 48 -3.73 -8.97 -8.51
C GLY A 48 -3.31 -9.20 -7.07
N TYR A 49 -2.02 -8.98 -6.78
CA TYR A 49 -1.43 -9.21 -5.46
C TYR A 49 -0.92 -7.93 -4.83
N PHE A 50 -1.18 -7.78 -3.54
CA PHE A 50 -0.46 -6.85 -2.69
C PHE A 50 0.50 -7.65 -1.79
N ILE A 51 1.80 -7.41 -1.93
CA ILE A 51 2.85 -8.04 -1.12
C ILE A 51 3.58 -6.99 -0.29
N ALA A 52 3.93 -7.34 0.93
CA ALA A 52 4.66 -6.46 1.82
C ALA A 52 5.58 -7.26 2.77
N SER A 53 6.67 -6.63 3.18
CA SER A 53 7.46 -7.06 4.33
C SER A 53 7.35 -6.00 5.42
N ILE A 54 7.00 -6.43 6.62
CA ILE A 54 6.75 -5.57 7.78
C ILE A 54 7.39 -6.23 9.01
N PRO A 55 7.94 -5.47 9.97
CA PRO A 55 8.37 -6.03 11.25
C PRO A 55 7.25 -6.80 11.93
N ASP A 56 7.59 -7.93 12.53
CA ASP A 56 6.68 -8.63 13.44
C ASP A 56 6.59 -7.84 14.74
N ALA A 57 5.38 -7.42 15.10
CA ALA A 57 5.14 -6.64 16.32
C ALA A 57 5.47 -7.42 17.61
N TYR A 58 5.54 -8.75 17.54
CA TYR A 58 5.89 -9.61 18.68
C TYR A 58 7.40 -9.88 18.80
N ASP A 59 8.21 -9.49 17.81
CA ASP A 59 9.66 -9.72 17.74
C ASP A 59 10.42 -8.42 17.42
N LEU A 60 10.08 -7.35 18.15
CA LEU A 60 10.80 -6.08 18.09
C LEU A 60 11.88 -6.06 19.20
N VAL A 61 13.13 -5.81 18.82
CA VAL A 61 14.30 -5.69 19.72
C VAL A 61 14.99 -4.33 19.62
#